data_AF-A0A0C3FBE9-F1
#
_entry.id   AF-A0A0C3FBE9-F1
#
_cell.length_a   1.000
_cell.length_b   1.000
_cell.length_c   1.000
_cell.angle_alpha   90.00
_cell.angle_beta   90.00
_cell.angle_gamma   90.00
#
_symmetry.space_group_name_H-M   'P 1'
#
loop_
_entity.id
_entity.type
_entity.pdbx_description
1 polymer ?
#
loop_
_entity_poly.entity_id
_entity_poly.type
_entity_poly.pdbx_seq_one_letter_code
_entity_poly.pdbx_strand_id
1 'polypeptide(L)'
;MRSQYSKTIADIETDILKLDDEMSRLQMVMGQLAAERQSLERSLEEHRSIVAPIRRIPPDVLSEIFTFCADNSGSNYNSKCFDVTQAPMQLSFVCNKWRRLAISMSQLWSSISLKGGREFVSSSGASFTYISKRSIRTDMLSTWLLRSGSLPLTLGI
;
A
#
# COMPACT_ATOMS: atom_id res chain seq x y z
N MET A 1 56.99 -17.41 -41.40
CA MET A 1 55.51 -17.40 -41.44
C MET A 1 54.87 -17.87 -40.13
N ARG A 2 55.01 -19.13 -39.68
CA ARG A 2 54.35 -19.63 -38.45
C ARG A 2 54.65 -18.80 -37.17
N SER A 3 55.88 -18.34 -37.00
CA SER A 3 56.31 -17.52 -35.86
C SER A 3 55.59 -16.16 -35.78
N GLN A 4 55.21 -15.57 -36.91
CA GLN A 4 54.54 -14.28 -36.95
C GLN A 4 53.08 -14.39 -36.49
N TYR A 5 52.36 -15.44 -36.92
CA TYR A 5 51.00 -15.71 -36.47
C TYR A 5 50.92 -16.03 -34.97
N SER A 6 51.89 -16.78 -34.43
CA SER A 6 51.96 -17.07 -32.99
C SER A 6 52.12 -15.82 -32.13
N LYS A 7 52.90 -14.84 -32.60
CA LYS A 7 53.09 -13.57 -31.90
C LYS A 7 51.81 -12.73 -31.93
N THR A 8 51.16 -12.62 -33.08
CA THR A 8 49.90 -11.88 -33.22
C THR A 8 48.79 -12.47 -32.35
N ILE A 9 48.70 -13.80 -32.23
CA ILE A 9 47.75 -14.46 -31.33
C ILE A 9 48.02 -14.07 -29.87
N ALA A 10 49.28 -14.14 -29.42
CA ALA A 10 49.65 -13.77 -28.05
C ALA A 10 49.38 -12.28 -27.74
N ASP A 11 49.62 -11.38 -28.70
CA ASP A 11 49.32 -9.96 -28.57
C ASP A 11 47.80 -9.73 -28.41
N ILE A 12 46.97 -10.41 -29.23
CA ILE A 12 45.50 -10.34 -29.13
C ILE A 12 45.00 -10.89 -27.79
N GLU A 13 45.52 -12.04 -27.34
CA GLU A 13 45.16 -12.63 -26.04
C GLU A 13 45.48 -11.65 -24.90
N THR A 14 46.63 -10.97 -24.97
CA THR A 14 47.03 -9.98 -23.98
C THR A 14 46.08 -8.77 -23.97
N ASP A 15 45.65 -8.31 -25.13
CA ASP A 15 44.73 -7.18 -25.23
C ASP A 15 43.30 -7.54 -24.79
N ILE A 16 42.85 -8.77 -25.02
CA ILE A 16 41.58 -9.29 -24.47
C ILE A 16 41.62 -9.26 -22.95
N LEU A 17 42.70 -9.75 -22.33
CA LEU A 17 42.85 -9.75 -20.86
C LEU A 17 42.78 -8.32 -20.28
N LYS A 18 43.43 -7.35 -20.94
CA LYS A 18 43.34 -5.94 -20.50
C LYS A 18 41.92 -5.38 -20.60
N LEU A 19 41.19 -5.73 -21.66
CA LEU A 19 39.80 -5.31 -21.82
C LEU A 19 38.88 -5.95 -20.77
N ASP A 20 39.09 -7.23 -20.45
CA ASP A 20 38.34 -7.93 -19.40
C ASP A 20 38.60 -7.34 -18.01
N ASP A 21 39.85 -6.99 -17.71
CA ASP A 21 40.22 -6.29 -16.47
C ASP A 21 39.53 -4.91 -16.38
N GLU A 22 39.55 -4.14 -17.48
CA GLU A 22 38.91 -2.83 -17.51
C GLU A 22 37.38 -2.94 -17.43
N MET A 23 36.78 -3.93 -18.08
CA MET A 23 35.35 -4.25 -17.94
C MET A 23 35.01 -4.56 -16.48
N SER A 24 35.81 -5.40 -15.83
CA SER A 24 35.62 -5.78 -14.44
C SER A 24 35.70 -4.56 -13.51
N ARG A 25 36.68 -3.68 -13.76
CA ARG A 25 36.86 -2.42 -13.03
C ARG A 25 35.66 -1.50 -13.20
N LEU A 26 35.19 -1.28 -14.44
CA LEU A 26 34.05 -0.41 -14.73
C LEU A 26 32.75 -0.97 -14.14
N GLN A 27 32.54 -2.28 -14.19
CA GLN A 27 31.39 -2.93 -13.55
C GLN A 27 31.38 -2.70 -12.04
N MET A 28 32.54 -2.78 -11.38
CA MET A 28 32.67 -2.47 -9.96
C MET A 28 32.29 -1.02 -9.66
N VAL A 29 32.79 -0.06 -10.44
CA VAL A 29 32.47 1.37 -10.28
C VAL A 29 30.98 1.64 -10.52
N MET A 30 30.39 1.02 -11.54
CA MET A 30 28.95 1.12 -11.79
C MET A 30 28.13 0.59 -10.61
N GLY A 31 28.55 -0.53 -10.01
CA GLY A 31 27.91 -1.08 -8.82
C GLY A 31 27.97 -0.13 -7.61
N GLN A 32 29.13 0.51 -7.39
CA GLN A 32 29.31 1.50 -6.32
C GLN A 32 28.41 2.73 -6.52
N LEU A 33 28.42 3.33 -7.71
CA LEU A 33 27.60 4.49 -8.04
C LEU A 33 26.10 4.18 -7.96
N ALA A 34 25.68 2.98 -8.37
CA ALA A 34 24.29 2.55 -8.26
C ALA A 34 23.85 2.43 -6.78
N ALA A 35 24.71 1.88 -5.91
CA ALA A 35 24.45 1.78 -4.49
C ALA A 35 24.36 3.17 -3.82
N GLU A 36 25.28 4.08 -4.19
CA GLU A 36 25.27 5.47 -3.70
C GLU A 36 24.00 6.21 -4.14
N ARG A 37 23.64 6.12 -5.44
CA ARG A 37 22.39 6.68 -5.97
C ARG A 37 21.18 6.16 -5.21
N GLN A 38 21.10 4.85 -4.98
CA GLN A 38 19.99 4.25 -4.24
C GLN A 38 19.91 4.77 -2.80
N SER A 39 21.06 4.99 -2.14
CA SER A 39 21.12 5.58 -0.80
C SER A 39 20.58 7.02 -0.79
N LEU A 40 21.01 7.83 -1.75
CA LEU A 40 20.54 9.22 -1.90
C LEU A 40 19.05 9.29 -2.23
N GLU A 41 18.54 8.40 -3.08
CA GLU A 41 17.11 8.33 -3.39
C GLU A 41 16.27 7.99 -2.16
N ARG A 42 16.74 7.08 -1.29
CA ARG A 42 16.08 6.79 -0.01
C ARG A 42 16.05 8.03 0.90
N SER A 43 17.19 8.70 1.06
CA SER A 43 17.27 9.93 1.86
C SER A 43 16.35 11.03 1.31
N LEU A 44 16.32 11.21 -0.01
CA LEU A 44 15.45 12.19 -0.67
C LEU A 44 13.97 11.90 -0.38
N GLU A 45 13.55 10.64 -0.45
CA GLU A 45 12.17 10.25 -0.17
C GLU A 45 11.81 10.48 1.31
N GLU A 46 12.71 10.17 2.23
CA GLU A 46 12.53 10.47 3.65
C GLU A 46 12.33 11.99 3.89
N HIS A 47 13.18 12.82 3.30
CA HIS A 47 13.09 14.28 3.39
C HIS A 47 11.82 14.83 2.74
N ARG A 48 11.45 14.35 1.55
CA ARG A 48 10.18 14.69 0.88
C ARG A 48 8.99 14.37 1.76
N SER A 49 9.01 13.20 2.39
CA SER A 49 7.97 12.78 3.31
C SER A 49 7.87 13.72 4.52
N ILE A 50 9.00 14.19 5.07
CA ILE A 50 9.03 15.17 6.18
C ILE A 50 8.37 16.49 5.80
N VAL A 51 8.69 17.02 4.62
CA VAL A 51 8.15 18.32 4.16
C VAL A 51 6.76 18.22 3.54
N ALA A 52 6.23 17.01 3.34
CA ALA A 52 4.92 16.78 2.74
C ALA A 52 3.83 17.58 3.49
N PRO A 53 3.00 18.37 2.78
CA PRO A 53 1.97 19.22 3.39
C PRO A 53 1.05 18.45 4.36
N ILE A 54 0.76 17.19 4.04
CA ILE A 54 -0.10 16.31 4.81
C ILE A 54 0.37 16.07 6.25
N ARG A 55 1.68 16.19 6.53
CA ARG A 55 2.24 16.08 7.89
C ARG A 55 2.04 17.37 8.69
N ARG A 56 1.91 18.53 8.03
CA ARG A 56 1.70 19.84 8.65
C ARG A 56 0.24 20.15 8.95
N ILE A 57 -0.71 19.41 8.37
CA ILE A 57 -2.13 19.57 8.67
C ILE A 57 -2.36 19.26 10.17
N PRO A 58 -3.00 20.17 10.93
CA PRO A 58 -3.38 19.92 12.31
C PRO A 58 -4.26 18.67 12.44
N PRO A 59 -4.18 17.95 13.58
CA PRO A 59 -5.00 16.77 13.82
C PRO A 59 -6.51 17.07 13.73
N ASP A 60 -6.95 18.27 14.11
CA ASP A 60 -8.37 18.64 14.09
C ASP A 60 -8.91 18.75 12.65
N VAL A 61 -8.13 19.39 11.76
CA VAL A 61 -8.47 19.50 10.33
C VAL A 61 -8.44 18.12 9.66
N LEU A 62 -7.47 17.26 10.00
CA LEU A 62 -7.46 15.88 9.51
C LEU A 62 -8.68 15.09 10.00
N SER A 63 -9.09 15.30 11.26
CA SER A 63 -10.28 14.66 11.82
C SER A 63 -11.54 15.07 11.07
N GLU A 64 -11.69 16.35 10.76
CA GLU A 64 -12.82 16.86 9.97
C GLU A 64 -12.87 16.23 8.56
N ILE A 65 -11.72 16.16 7.89
CA ILE A 65 -11.60 15.47 6.58
C ILE A 65 -11.99 14.00 6.72
N PHE A 66 -11.54 13.32 7.78
CA PHE A 66 -11.83 11.90 7.99
C PHE A 66 -13.32 11.64 8.20
N THR A 67 -13.99 12.48 8.99
CA THR A 67 -15.44 12.43 9.19
C THR A 67 -16.16 12.61 7.85
N PHE A 68 -15.77 13.61 7.06
CA PHE A 68 -16.34 13.83 5.73
C PHE A 68 -16.14 12.63 4.79
N CYS A 69 -14.96 11.99 4.82
CA CYS A 69 -14.71 10.78 4.04
C CYS A 69 -15.59 9.61 4.51
N ALA A 70 -15.75 9.42 5.81
CA ALA A 70 -16.58 8.34 6.38
C ALA A 70 -18.06 8.50 6.01
N ASP A 71 -18.60 9.71 6.07
CA ASP A 71 -19.99 9.99 5.72
C ASP A 71 -20.26 9.71 4.23
N ASN A 72 -19.31 10.05 3.34
CA ASN A 72 -19.44 9.77 1.91
C ASN A 72 -19.24 8.29 1.55
N SER A 73 -18.42 7.55 2.29
CA SER A 73 -18.18 6.12 2.06
C SER A 73 -19.44 5.27 2.26
N GLY A 74 -20.39 5.70 3.11
CA GLY A 74 -21.65 4.98 3.35
C GLY A 74 -22.63 4.98 2.17
N SER A 75 -22.44 5.87 1.18
CA SER A 75 -23.37 6.03 0.05
C SER A 75 -23.14 5.05 -1.12
N ASN A 76 -22.06 4.26 -1.10
CA ASN A 76 -21.77 3.34 -2.20
C ASN A 76 -22.54 2.03 -2.03
N TYR A 77 -23.60 1.88 -2.82
CA TYR A 77 -24.48 0.71 -2.82
C TYR A 77 -23.76 -0.60 -3.20
N ASN A 78 -22.59 -0.52 -3.84
CA ASN A 78 -21.79 -1.68 -4.28
C ASN A 78 -20.63 -2.06 -3.35
N SER A 79 -20.44 -1.35 -2.22
CA SER A 79 -19.30 -1.61 -1.34
C SER A 79 -19.42 -2.95 -0.61
N LYS A 80 -18.33 -3.71 -0.63
CA LYS A 80 -18.21 -5.01 0.06
C LYS A 80 -18.04 -4.81 1.57
N CYS A 81 -18.33 -5.86 2.34
CA CYS A 81 -17.98 -5.93 3.75
C CYS A 81 -16.47 -5.71 3.94
N PHE A 82 -16.10 -4.77 4.82
CA PHE A 82 -14.71 -4.36 5.09
C PHE A 82 -13.92 -3.87 3.85
N ASP A 83 -14.57 -3.11 2.96
CA ASP A 83 -13.91 -2.56 1.78
C ASP A 83 -12.68 -1.70 2.15
N VAL A 84 -11.50 -2.14 1.73
CA VAL A 84 -10.24 -1.43 1.98
C VAL A 84 -10.13 -0.10 1.24
N THR A 85 -10.99 0.10 0.23
CA THR A 85 -11.07 1.34 -0.57
C THR A 85 -11.98 2.39 0.05
N GLN A 86 -12.62 2.08 1.18
CA GLN A 86 -13.52 3.00 1.89
C GLN A 86 -12.99 3.37 3.27
N ALA A 87 -13.45 4.49 3.83
CA ALA A 87 -13.19 4.83 5.22
C ALA A 87 -13.88 3.83 6.15
N PRO A 88 -13.27 3.49 7.32
CA PRO A 88 -12.01 4.01 7.85
C PRO A 88 -10.74 3.37 7.26
N MET A 89 -10.87 2.30 6.48
CA MET A 89 -9.73 1.49 6.04
C MET A 89 -8.76 2.26 5.15
N GLN A 90 -9.26 2.92 4.10
CA GLN A 90 -8.47 3.69 3.15
C GLN A 90 -7.61 4.76 3.87
N LEU A 91 -8.22 5.48 4.81
CA LEU A 91 -7.55 6.52 5.60
C LEU A 91 -6.42 5.91 6.46
N SER A 92 -6.64 4.73 7.01
CA SER A 92 -5.65 4.03 7.83
C SER A 92 -4.44 3.49 7.04
N PHE A 93 -4.51 3.45 5.70
CA PHE A 93 -3.44 2.96 4.84
C PHE A 93 -2.52 4.06 4.29
N VAL A 94 -2.87 5.35 4.42
CA VAL A 94 -2.09 6.46 3.84
C VAL A 94 -0.73 6.63 4.51
N CYS A 95 -0.67 6.79 5.84
CA CYS A 95 0.57 6.90 6.59
C CYS A 95 0.37 6.55 8.07
N ASN A 96 1.46 6.44 8.84
CA ASN A 96 1.38 6.14 10.28
C ASN A 96 0.58 7.21 11.06
N LYS A 97 0.78 8.50 10.77
CA LYS A 97 0.02 9.60 11.41
C LYS A 97 -1.49 9.44 11.19
N TRP A 98 -1.90 9.20 9.95
CA TRP A 98 -3.31 9.00 9.58
C TRP A 98 -3.89 7.76 10.23
N ARG A 99 -3.14 6.65 10.24
CA ARG A 99 -3.55 5.43 10.92
C ARG A 99 -3.79 5.64 12.40
N ARG A 100 -2.87 6.28 13.11
CA ARG A 100 -3.01 6.55 14.55
C ARG A 100 -4.24 7.40 14.84
N LEU A 101 -4.43 8.47 14.05
CA LEU A 101 -5.58 9.36 14.19
C LEU A 101 -6.90 8.61 13.90
N ALA A 102 -6.97 7.90 12.77
CA ALA A 102 -8.15 7.13 12.40
C ALA A 102 -8.51 6.08 13.45
N ILE A 103 -7.53 5.39 14.05
CA ILE A 103 -7.76 4.42 15.12
C ILE A 103 -8.29 5.10 16.39
N SER A 104 -7.81 6.29 16.74
CA SER A 104 -8.28 7.03 17.92
C SER A 104 -9.69 7.62 17.77
N MET A 105 -10.17 7.78 16.53
CA MET A 105 -11.48 8.34 16.26
C MET A 105 -12.54 7.24 16.22
N SER A 106 -13.13 6.93 17.38
CA SER A 106 -14.16 5.88 17.53
C SER A 106 -15.35 6.03 16.58
N GLN A 107 -15.74 7.27 16.24
CA GLN A 107 -16.82 7.56 15.29
C GLN A 107 -16.58 6.98 13.90
N LEU A 108 -15.32 6.87 13.46
CA LEU A 108 -15.02 6.25 12.16
C LEU A 108 -15.25 4.74 12.15
N TRP A 109 -15.31 4.13 13.34
CA TRP A 109 -15.51 2.69 13.53
C TRP A 109 -16.92 2.36 14.03
N SER A 110 -17.79 3.34 14.25
CA SER A 110 -19.16 3.14 14.77
C SER A 110 -20.16 2.71 13.68
N SER A 111 -19.72 2.55 12.44
CA SER A 111 -20.53 2.04 11.33
C SER A 111 -19.83 0.90 10.62
N ILE A 112 -20.59 -0.16 10.32
CA ILE A 112 -20.09 -1.32 9.58
C ILE A 112 -21.12 -1.77 8.55
N SER A 113 -20.67 -1.88 7.29
CA SER A 113 -21.48 -2.42 6.19
C SER A 113 -21.32 -3.94 6.15
N LEU A 114 -22.43 -4.67 6.33
CA LEU A 114 -22.46 -6.13 6.25
C LEU A 114 -23.02 -6.56 4.89
N LYS A 115 -22.50 -5.98 3.82
CA LYS A 115 -22.87 -6.34 2.45
C LYS A 115 -21.94 -7.42 1.92
N GLY A 116 -22.48 -8.62 1.75
CA GLY A 116 -21.71 -9.78 1.28
C GLY A 116 -22.56 -11.01 1.02
N GLY A 117 -23.87 -10.79 0.85
CA GLY A 117 -24.78 -11.88 0.56
C GLY A 117 -24.75 -12.26 -0.91
N ARG A 118 -24.92 -13.54 -1.21
CA ARG A 118 -25.30 -13.92 -2.57
C ARG A 118 -26.74 -13.45 -2.76
N GLU A 119 -26.98 -12.72 -3.83
CA GLU A 119 -28.33 -12.38 -4.24
C GLU A 119 -29.00 -13.65 -4.77
N PHE A 120 -29.92 -14.20 -3.99
CA PHE A 120 -30.74 -15.32 -4.41
C PHE A 120 -32.01 -14.76 -5.02
N VAL A 121 -32.07 -14.76 -6.36
CA VAL A 121 -33.30 -14.46 -7.08
C VAL A 121 -34.11 -15.74 -7.13
N SER A 122 -35.22 -15.75 -6.39
CA SER A 122 -36.18 -16.85 -6.45
C SER A 122 -36.89 -16.87 -7.81
N SER A 123 -37.41 -18.04 -8.18
CA SER A 123 -38.18 -18.22 -9.42
C SER A 123 -39.44 -17.35 -9.49
N SER A 124 -39.91 -16.82 -8.36
CA SER A 124 -41.03 -15.87 -8.26
C SER A 124 -40.61 -14.40 -8.45
N GLY A 125 -39.32 -14.13 -8.71
CA GLY A 125 -38.77 -12.79 -8.88
C GLY A 125 -38.41 -12.07 -7.58
N ALA A 126 -38.63 -12.69 -6.41
CA ALA A 126 -38.19 -12.12 -5.14
C ALA A 126 -36.68 -12.31 -4.98
N SER A 127 -35.96 -11.21 -4.72
CA SER A 127 -34.53 -11.20 -4.42
C SER A 127 -34.31 -11.29 -2.90
N PHE A 128 -33.48 -12.23 -2.45
CA PHE A 128 -33.06 -12.35 -1.07
C PHE A 128 -31.53 -12.32 -0.96
N THR A 129 -30.99 -11.48 -0.10
CA THR A 129 -29.55 -11.42 0.15
C THR A 129 -29.18 -12.26 1.37
N TYR A 130 -28.55 -13.41 1.17
CA TYR A 130 -28.05 -14.24 2.28
C TYR A 130 -26.57 -13.97 2.53
N ILE A 131 -26.23 -13.33 3.66
CA ILE A 131 -24.85 -13.10 4.10
C ILE A 131 -24.19 -14.45 4.40
N SER A 132 -23.26 -14.87 3.56
CA SER A 132 -22.54 -16.12 3.79
C SER A 132 -21.64 -15.99 5.02
N LYS A 133 -21.67 -16.98 5.92
CA LYS A 133 -20.71 -17.09 7.06
C LYS A 133 -19.24 -17.01 6.62
N ARG A 134 -18.91 -17.41 5.38
CA ARG A 134 -17.55 -17.30 4.81
C ARG A 134 -17.14 -15.87 4.43
N SER A 135 -18.10 -14.95 4.29
CA SER A 135 -17.85 -13.57 3.86
C SER A 135 -17.53 -12.63 5.01
N ILE A 136 -17.75 -13.06 6.27
CA ILE A 136 -17.52 -12.23 7.45
C ILE A 136 -16.17 -12.59 8.04
N ARG A 137 -15.20 -11.68 7.86
CA ARG A 137 -13.92 -11.70 8.57
C ARG A 137 -14.16 -11.36 10.05
N THR A 138 -14.21 -12.38 10.91
CA THR A 138 -14.49 -12.21 12.34
C THR A 138 -13.39 -11.42 13.07
N ASP A 139 -12.15 -11.48 12.58
CA ASP A 139 -11.01 -10.66 12.99
C ASP A 139 -11.23 -9.16 12.74
N MET A 140 -11.94 -8.82 11.66
CA MET A 140 -12.29 -7.45 11.36
C MET A 140 -13.47 -6.98 12.21
N LEU A 141 -14.46 -7.84 12.47
CA LEU A 141 -15.53 -7.51 13.40
C LEU A 141 -15.00 -7.16 14.80
N SER A 142 -14.09 -7.97 15.34
CA SER A 142 -13.49 -7.69 16.65
C SER A 142 -12.68 -6.39 16.65
N THR A 143 -12.00 -6.10 15.53
CA THR A 143 -11.29 -4.82 15.34
C THR A 143 -12.25 -3.63 15.38
N TRP A 144 -13.41 -3.73 14.71
CA TRP A 144 -14.42 -2.67 14.74
C TRP A 144 -15.01 -2.48 16.13
N LEU A 145 -15.40 -3.57 16.80
CA LEU A 145 -15.90 -3.55 18.18
C LEU A 145 -14.92 -2.91 19.14
N LEU A 146 -13.64 -3.24 19.02
CA LEU A 146 -12.60 -2.67 19.88
C LEU A 146 -12.44 -1.16 19.65
N ARG A 147 -12.50 -0.72 18.38
CA ARG A 147 -12.19 0.67 18.00
C ARG A 147 -13.39 1.61 18.11
N SER A 148 -14.62 1.11 17.98
CA SER A 148 -15.82 1.92 18.27
C SER A 148 -15.93 2.28 19.75
N GLY A 149 -15.24 1.53 20.62
CA GLY A 149 -15.17 1.80 22.04
C GLY A 149 -16.57 1.77 22.67
N SER A 150 -16.99 2.89 23.25
CA SER A 150 -18.31 3.03 23.87
C SER A 150 -19.43 3.44 22.90
N LEU A 151 -19.12 3.70 21.62
CA LEU A 151 -20.14 4.08 20.65
C LEU A 151 -20.90 2.84 20.16
N PRO A 152 -22.24 2.93 20.02
CA PRO A 152 -23.02 1.84 19.44
C PRO A 152 -22.61 1.61 17.98
N LEU A 153 -22.47 0.34 17.61
CA LEU A 153 -22.21 -0.04 16.23
C LEU A 153 -23.50 0.00 15.43
N THR A 154 -23.51 0.81 14.38
CA THR A 154 -24.59 0.85 13.39
C THR A 154 -24.29 -0.16 12.29
N LEU A 155 -25.27 -1.02 11.99
CA LEU A 155 -25.16 -2.00 10.91
C LEU A 155 -25.81 -1.44 9.65
N GLY A 156 -25.02 -1.22 8.60
CA GLY A 156 -25.53 -1.02 7.25
C GLY A 156 -25.83 -2.38 6.62
N ILE A 157 -27.11 -2.71 6.48
CA ILE A 157 -27.59 -3.90 5.75
C ILE A 157 -27.91 -3.57 4.29
#